data_AF-A0A4Y9QIP4-F1
#
_entry.id   AF-A0A4Y9QIP4-F1
#
_cell.length_a   1.000
_cell.length_b   1.000
_cell.length_c   1.000
_cell.angle_alpha   90.00
_cell.angle_beta   90.00
_cell.angle_gamma   90.00
#
_symmetry.space_group_name_H-M   'P 1'
#
loop_
_entity.id
_entity.type
_entity.pdbx_description
1 polymer ?
#
loop_
_entity_poly.entity_id
_entity_poly.type
_entity_poly.pdbx_seq_one_letter_code
_entity_poly.pdbx_strand_id
1 'polypeptide(L)'
;MADEELQDLVRRRLWELARTPDEASRLSRWVVPPETIERMARIGGRSFISEGLAEFLAHALGVPENRVRRAAGLPQVEDPREDIATGPHLRLVRDDDAT
;
A
#
# COMPACT_ATOMS: atom_id res chain seq x y z
N MET A 1 1.30 -9.34 13.73
CA MET A 1 0.81 -7.96 13.53
C MET A 1 0.80 -7.55 12.05
N ALA A 2 1.00 -8.48 11.10
CA ALA A 2 0.93 -8.18 9.66
C ALA A 2 -0.47 -7.66 9.24
N ASP A 3 -1.55 -8.31 9.69
CA ASP A 3 -2.91 -7.88 9.36
C ASP A 3 -3.21 -6.43 9.79
N GLU A 4 -2.64 -5.96 10.90
CA GLU A 4 -2.75 -4.57 11.37
C GLU A 4 -1.94 -3.62 10.48
N GLU A 5 -0.71 -4.00 10.11
CA GLU A 5 0.12 -3.21 9.19
C GLU A 5 -0.52 -3.04 7.82
N LEU A 6 -1.20 -4.08 7.31
CA LEU A 6 -1.93 -4.01 6.04
C LEU A 6 -3.14 -3.07 6.13
N GLN A 7 -3.92 -3.17 7.20
CA GLN A 7 -5.08 -2.29 7.41
C GLN A 7 -4.68 -0.83 7.55
N ASP A 8 -3.61 -0.57 8.32
CA ASP A 8 -3.09 0.77 8.49
C ASP A 8 -2.51 1.32 7.18
N LEU A 9 -1.86 0.48 6.35
CA LEU A 9 -1.44 0.86 5.01
C LEU A 9 -2.63 1.25 4.12
N VAL A 10 -3.68 0.42 4.08
CA VAL A 10 -4.89 0.69 3.29
C VAL A 10 -5.53 2.00 3.74
N ARG A 11 -5.79 2.14 5.05
CA ARG A 11 -6.42 3.34 5.62
C ARG A 11 -5.61 4.60 5.33
N ARG A 12 -4.30 4.53 5.54
CA ARG A 12 -3.38 5.65 5.31
C ARG A 12 -3.37 6.07 3.85
N ARG A 13 -3.29 5.12 2.90
CA ARG A 13 -3.23 5.46 1.46
C ARG A 13 -4.54 5.97 0.91
N LEU A 14 -5.68 5.45 1.36
CA LEU A 14 -6.98 6.01 0.99
C LEU A 14 -7.11 7.46 1.46
N TRP A 15 -6.68 7.74 2.70
CA TRP A 15 -6.67 9.10 3.25
C TRP A 15 -5.68 10.03 2.52
N GLU A 16 -4.43 9.62 2.34
CA GLU A 16 -3.38 10.42 1.67
C GLU A 16 -3.75 10.79 0.23
N LEU A 17 -4.43 9.88 -0.47
CA LEU A 17 -4.82 10.09 -1.87
C LEU A 17 -6.23 10.69 -2.01
N ALA A 18 -6.91 10.99 -0.89
CA ALA A 18 -8.30 11.43 -0.86
C ALA A 18 -9.23 10.55 -1.72
N ARG A 19 -9.02 9.23 -1.66
CA ARG A 19 -9.72 8.24 -2.50
C ARG A 19 -10.80 7.50 -1.75
N THR A 20 -11.89 7.23 -2.45
CA THR A 20 -12.94 6.31 -1.99
C THR A 20 -12.58 4.84 -2.29
N PRO A 21 -13.20 3.88 -1.57
CA PRO A 21 -13.06 2.46 -1.88
C PRO A 21 -13.45 2.11 -3.33
N ASP A 22 -14.49 2.74 -3.88
CA ASP A 22 -14.91 2.58 -5.28
C ASP A 22 -13.83 3.02 -6.28
N GLU A 23 -13.21 4.17 -6.04
CA GLU A 23 -12.12 4.67 -6.90
C GLU A 23 -10.90 3.77 -6.85
N ALA A 24 -10.56 3.27 -5.66
CA ALA A 24 -9.48 2.31 -5.46
C ALA A 24 -9.80 0.97 -6.14
N SER A 25 -11.03 0.49 -6.03
CA SER A 25 -11.48 -0.73 -6.70
C SER A 25 -11.37 -0.61 -8.22
N ARG A 26 -11.76 0.52 -8.79
CA ARG A 26 -11.60 0.79 -10.23
C ARG A 26 -10.13 0.69 -10.68
N LEU A 27 -9.19 1.20 -9.87
CA LEU A 27 -7.75 1.12 -10.16
C LEU A 27 -7.20 -0.30 -10.06
N SER A 28 -7.83 -1.15 -9.25
CA SER A 28 -7.57 -2.59 -9.23
C SER A 28 -8.22 -3.36 -10.39
N ARG A 29 -8.80 -2.67 -11.39
CA ARG A 29 -9.63 -3.25 -12.46
C ARG A 29 -10.82 -4.06 -11.92
N TRP A 30 -11.37 -3.63 -10.77
CA TRP A 30 -12.47 -4.30 -10.07
C TRP A 30 -12.13 -5.69 -9.51
N VAL A 31 -10.84 -6.07 -9.48
CA VAL A 31 -10.40 -7.35 -8.91
C VAL A 31 -10.52 -7.36 -7.39
N VAL A 32 -10.29 -6.20 -6.75
CA VAL A 32 -10.53 -6.03 -5.32
C VAL A 32 -11.84 -5.26 -5.15
N PRO A 33 -12.92 -5.89 -4.65
CA PRO A 33 -14.21 -5.23 -4.47
C PRO A 33 -14.13 -4.04 -3.52
N PRO A 34 -14.95 -2.99 -3.72
CA PRO A 34 -14.94 -1.81 -2.85
C PRO A 34 -15.32 -2.17 -1.40
N GLU A 35 -16.20 -3.15 -1.18
CA GLU A 35 -16.58 -3.63 0.16
C GLU A 35 -15.42 -4.32 0.87
N THR A 36 -14.54 -4.99 0.11
CA THR A 36 -13.32 -5.60 0.64
C THR A 36 -12.34 -4.50 1.08
N ILE A 37 -12.15 -3.48 0.26
CA ILE A 37 -11.29 -2.33 0.57
C ILE A 37 -11.83 -1.56 1.79
N GLU A 38 -13.13 -1.33 1.84
CA GLU A 38 -13.79 -0.68 2.97
C GLU A 38 -13.64 -1.51 4.26
N ARG A 39 -13.80 -2.84 4.17
CA ARG A 39 -13.57 -3.74 5.31
C ARG A 39 -12.12 -3.70 5.80
N MET A 40 -11.16 -3.63 4.90
CA MET A 40 -9.73 -3.48 5.23
C MET A 40 -9.40 -2.11 5.85
N ALA A 41 -10.12 -1.05 5.48
CA ALA A 41 -9.88 0.28 6.03
C ALA A 41 -10.42 0.44 7.47
N ARG A 42 -11.40 -0.38 7.88
CA ARG A 42 -12.00 -0.35 9.21
C ARG A 42 -11.05 -0.83 10.30
N ILE A 43 -11.12 -0.20 11.46
CA ILE A 43 -10.33 -0.57 12.65
C ILE A 43 -10.80 -1.95 13.16
N GLY A 44 -9.86 -2.87 13.38
CA GLY A 44 -10.15 -4.21 13.89
C GLY A 44 -10.72 -5.17 12.85
N GLY A 45 -10.61 -4.83 11.56
CA GLY A 45 -10.85 -5.80 10.49
C GLY A 45 -9.89 -6.99 10.61
N ARG A 46 -10.23 -8.11 9.99
CA ARG A 46 -9.24 -9.14 9.65
C ARG A 46 -9.24 -9.22 8.14
N SER A 47 -8.07 -9.08 7.54
CA SER A 47 -7.94 -9.13 6.09
C SER A 47 -6.69 -9.91 5.74
N PHE A 48 -6.90 -11.17 5.38
CA PHE A 48 -5.92 -11.95 4.70
C PHE A 48 -6.07 -11.70 3.19
N ILE A 49 -4.95 -11.48 2.52
CA ILE A 49 -4.90 -11.40 1.06
C ILE A 49 -4.04 -12.53 0.53
N SER A 50 -4.46 -13.14 -0.58
CA SER A 50 -3.63 -14.11 -1.29
C SER A 50 -2.51 -13.40 -2.06
N GLU A 51 -1.46 -14.14 -2.39
CA GLU A 51 -0.33 -13.62 -3.19
C GLU A 51 -0.78 -13.00 -4.51
N GLY A 52 -1.69 -13.66 -5.23
CA GLY A 52 -2.22 -13.16 -6.50
C GLY A 52 -3.08 -11.92 -6.37
N LEU A 53 -3.51 -11.53 -5.17
CA LEU A 53 -4.29 -10.31 -4.92
C LEU A 53 -3.42 -9.11 -4.54
N ALA A 54 -2.16 -9.35 -4.14
CA ALA A 54 -1.27 -8.32 -3.64
C ALA A 54 -0.94 -7.27 -4.71
N GLU A 55 -0.73 -7.69 -5.96
CA GLU A 55 -0.49 -6.80 -7.11
C GLU A 55 -1.68 -5.85 -7.34
N PHE A 56 -2.90 -6.38 -7.36
CA PHE A 56 -4.11 -5.58 -7.60
C PHE A 56 -4.39 -4.59 -6.48
N LEU A 57 -4.15 -5.00 -5.24
CA LEU A 57 -4.26 -4.10 -4.09
C LEU A 57 -3.18 -3.01 -4.12
N ALA A 58 -1.96 -3.36 -4.53
CA ALA A 58 -0.88 -2.39 -4.70
C ALA A 58 -1.23 -1.31 -5.74
N HIS A 59 -1.86 -1.71 -6.85
CA HIS A 59 -2.41 -0.77 -7.83
C HIS A 59 -3.53 0.10 -7.27
N ALA A 60 -4.46 -0.47 -6.50
CA ALA A 60 -5.53 0.28 -5.84
C ALA A 60 -4.98 1.41 -4.94
N LEU A 61 -3.94 1.10 -4.19
CA LEU A 61 -3.31 1.99 -3.20
C LEU A 61 -2.18 2.87 -3.77
N GLY A 62 -1.79 2.65 -5.02
CA GLY A 62 -0.68 3.34 -5.67
C GLY A 62 0.64 3.17 -4.92
N VAL A 63 0.97 1.94 -4.50
CA VAL A 63 2.23 1.60 -3.82
C VAL A 63 2.90 0.42 -4.53
N PRO A 64 4.20 0.15 -4.28
CA PRO A 64 4.84 -1.07 -4.78
C PRO A 64 4.21 -2.34 -4.21
N GLU A 65 4.13 -3.41 -5.01
CA GLU A 65 3.59 -4.72 -4.57
C GLU A 65 4.31 -5.25 -3.34
N ASN A 66 5.63 -5.16 -3.30
CA ASN A 66 6.44 -5.61 -2.15
C ASN A 66 6.10 -4.88 -0.85
N ARG A 67 5.56 -3.66 -0.91
CA ARG A 67 5.08 -2.95 0.28
C ARG A 67 3.82 -3.59 0.84
N VAL A 68 2.90 -3.99 -0.03
CA VAL A 68 1.67 -4.71 0.33
C VAL A 68 2.01 -6.11 0.82
N ARG A 69 2.88 -6.83 0.11
CA ARG A 69 3.33 -8.18 0.51
C ARG A 69 4.00 -8.18 1.88
N ARG A 70 4.89 -7.23 2.15
CA ARG A 70 5.53 -7.06 3.46
C ARG A 70 4.51 -6.84 4.57
N ALA A 71 3.58 -5.91 4.36
CA ALA A 71 2.51 -5.64 5.31
C ALA A 71 1.61 -6.87 5.52
N ALA A 72 1.38 -7.67 4.49
CA ALA A 72 0.59 -8.90 4.56
C ALA A 72 1.36 -10.14 5.03
N GLY A 73 2.67 -10.02 5.34
CA GLY A 73 3.52 -11.17 5.69
C GLY A 73 3.75 -12.18 4.55
N LEU A 74 3.56 -11.75 3.30
CA LEU A 74 3.74 -12.57 2.09
C LEU A 74 5.20 -12.55 1.62
N PRO A 75 5.66 -13.60 0.93
CA PRO A 75 6.99 -13.63 0.30
C PRO A 75 7.12 -12.48 -0.71
N GLN A 76 8.25 -11.76 -0.69
CA GLN A 76 8.51 -10.66 -1.62
C GLN A 76 8.82 -11.20 -3.02
N VAL A 77 8.44 -10.45 -4.05
CA VAL A 77 8.77 -10.74 -5.45
C VAL A 77 9.99 -9.92 -5.82
N GLU A 78 10.89 -10.51 -6.59
CA GLU A 78 12.00 -9.78 -7.17
C GLU A 78 11.45 -8.65 -8.05
N ASP A 79 11.69 -7.40 -7.65
CA ASP A 79 11.31 -6.24 -8.45
C ASP A 79 12.49 -5.88 -9.36
N PRO A 80 12.41 -6.12 -10.68
CA PRO A 80 13.49 -5.81 -11.61
C PRO A 80 13.79 -4.31 -11.69
N ARG A 81 12.97 -3.47 -11.06
CA ARG A 81 13.13 -2.01 -10.98
C ARG A 81 13.66 -1.55 -9.63
N GLU A 82 13.93 -2.45 -8.69
CA GLU A 82 14.50 -2.11 -7.38
C GLU A 82 15.84 -1.38 -7.51
N ASP A 83 16.65 -1.78 -8.49
CA ASP A 83 17.95 -1.15 -8.79
C ASP A 83 17.83 0.15 -9.60
N ILE A 84 16.62 0.52 -10.06
CA ILE A 84 16.40 1.73 -10.81
C ILE A 84 16.16 2.87 -9.83
N ALA A 85 17.19 3.72 -9.65
CA ALA A 85 17.07 4.96 -8.90
C ALA A 85 16.02 5.88 -9.54
N THR A 86 14.80 5.90 -8.98
CA THR A 86 13.62 6.61 -9.52
C THR A 86 13.27 7.88 -8.74
N GLY A 87 14.15 8.40 -7.89
CA GLY A 87 13.94 9.66 -7.16
C GLY A 87 14.82 10.81 -7.67
N PRO A 88 14.34 12.07 -7.65
CA PRO A 88 15.28 13.19 -7.59
C PRO A 88 16.12 13.02 -6.30
N HIS A 89 17.39 13.43 -6.30
CA HIS A 89 18.24 13.36 -5.10
C HIS A 89 17.64 14.21 -3.96
N LEU A 90 16.72 13.65 -3.18
CA LEU A 90 16.16 14.28 -2.00
C LEU A 90 17.23 14.27 -0.92
N ARG A 91 17.87 15.43 -0.72
CA ARG A 91 18.79 15.65 0.39
C ARG A 91 17.98 16.01 1.63
N LEU A 92 17.96 15.10 2.60
CA LEU A 92 17.49 15.42 3.95
C LEU A 92 18.48 16.41 4.57
N VAL A 93 18.05 17.66 4.77
CA VAL A 93 18.78 18.65 5.59
C VAL A 93 18.26 18.48 7.01
N ARG A 94 19.13 18.06 7.93
CA ARG A 94 18.85 18.13 9.37
C ARG A 94 19.13 19.57 9.83
N ASP A 95 18.15 20.16 10.49
CA ASP A 95 18.27 21.45 11.17
C ASP A 95 19.10 21.22 12.46
N ASP A 96 20.43 21.20 12.32
CA ASP A 96 21.37 21.19 13.45
C ASP A 96 22.13 22.54 13.59
N ASP A 97 21.78 23.56 12.80
CA ASP A 97 22.42 24.88 12.83
C ASP A 97 21.42 26.03 13.05
N ALA A 98 20.60 25.91 14.10
CA ALA A 98 19.98 27.08 14.73
C ALA A 98 20.95 27.62 15.79
N THR A 99 21.95 28.40 15.34
CA THR A 99 22.76 29.27 16.23
C THR A 99 22.06 30.61 16.42
#